data_AF-A0A170WLC2-F1
#
_entry.id   AF-A0A170WLC2-F1
#
_cell.length_a   1.000
_cell.length_b   1.000
_cell.length_c   1.000
_cell.angle_alpha   90.00
_cell.angle_beta   90.00
_cell.angle_gamma   90.00
#
_symmetry.space_group_name_H-M   'P 1'
#
loop_
_entity.id
_entity.type
_entity.pdbx_description
1 polymer ?
#
loop_
_entity_poly.entity_id
_entity_poly.type
_entity_poly.pdbx_seq_one_letter_code
_entity_poly.pdbx_strand_id
1 'polypeptide(L)' 'MLEPQGVLGFPEEAAPEAVPVNTLTGSMRLEREAEVARYRELFDAARTFALSPVDSLSVIRRRLKERRT' A
#
# COMPACT_ATOMS: atom_id res chain seq x y z
N MET A 1 -2.50 -24.22 9.74
CA MET A 1 -1.28 -24.09 8.92
C MET A 1 -1.39 -22.72 8.25
N LEU A 2 -0.59 -21.74 8.68
CA LEU A 2 -0.63 -20.36 8.16
C LEU A 2 0.45 -20.27 7.09
N GLU A 3 0.04 -20.14 5.83
CA GLU A 3 0.93 -19.94 4.68
C GLU A 3 1.73 -18.63 4.83
N PRO A 4 2.96 -18.55 4.28
CA PRO A 4 3.88 -17.46 4.57
C PRO A 4 3.41 -16.16 3.91
N GLN A 5 3.52 -15.08 4.66
CA GLN A 5 3.20 -13.71 4.24
C GLN A 5 4.10 -13.35 3.06
N GLY A 6 3.56 -13.47 1.84
CA GLY A 6 4.26 -13.12 0.62
C GLY A 6 4.69 -11.66 0.67
N VAL A 7 5.99 -11.42 0.61
CA VAL A 7 6.56 -10.10 0.39
C VAL A 7 6.13 -9.66 -1.00
N LEU A 8 5.32 -8.61 -1.10
CA LEU A 8 5.00 -7.96 -2.36
C LEU A 8 6.23 -7.14 -2.79
N GLY A 9 7.14 -7.78 -3.53
CA GLY A 9 8.20 -7.06 -4.25
C GLY A 9 7.61 -6.45 -5.52
N PHE A 10 8.02 -5.23 -5.86
CA PHE A 10 7.76 -4.71 -7.21
C PHE A 10 8.70 -5.42 -8.19
N PRO A 11 8.21 -5.98 -9.30
CA PRO A 11 9.09 -6.45 -10.35
C PRO A 11 9.94 -5.28 -10.84
N GLU A 12 11.26 -5.49 -10.99
CA GLU A 12 12.15 -4.51 -11.60
C GLU A 12 11.62 -4.18 -13.00
N GLU A 13 11.26 -2.92 -13.21
CA GLU A 13 10.62 -2.45 -14.42
C GLU A 13 11.67 -2.39 -15.54
N ALA A 14 11.64 -3.35 -16.47
CA ALA A 14 12.21 -3.12 -17.78
C ALA A 14 11.42 -1.95 -18.38
N ALA A 15 12.06 -0.78 -18.46
CA ALA A 15 11.42 0.47 -18.87
C ALA A 15 10.61 0.24 -20.16
N PRO A 16 9.29 0.47 -20.17
CA PRO A 16 8.50 0.26 -21.37
C PRO A 16 8.89 1.31 -22.41
N GLU A 17 9.20 0.86 -23.63
CA GLU A 17 9.37 1.73 -24.83
C GLU A 17 8.03 2.36 -25.29
N ALA A 18 6.98 2.22 -24.48
CA ALA A 18 5.66 2.77 -24.70
C ALA A 18 5.47 4.01 -23.82
N VAL A 19 5.31 5.17 -24.47
CA VAL A 19 4.88 6.41 -23.82
C VAL A 19 3.47 6.18 -23.26
N PRO A 20 3.24 6.34 -21.94
CA PRO A 20 1.90 6.23 -21.38
C PRO A 20 1.06 7.41 -21.88
N VAL A 21 0.23 7.15 -22.89
CA VAL A 21 -0.82 8.09 -23.29
C VAL A 21 -1.89 8.01 -22.22
N ASN A 22 -1.93 9.01 -21.33
CA ASN A 22 -3.01 9.17 -20.37
C ASN A 22 -4.30 9.56 -21.12
N THR A 23 -4.96 8.57 -21.73
CA THR A 23 -6.35 8.74 -22.12
C THR A 23 -7.16 8.81 -20.84
N LEU A 24 -7.81 9.96 -20.64
CA LEU A 24 -8.73 10.26 -19.54
C LEU A 24 -10.00 9.39 -19.56
N THR A 25 -9.92 8.14 -20.03
CA THR A 25 -10.83 7.08 -19.64
C THR A 25 -10.51 6.77 -18.18
N GLY A 26 -11.12 7.54 -17.28
CA GLY A 26 -11.19 7.16 -15.88
C GLY A 26 -11.66 5.71 -15.83
N SER A 27 -10.75 4.80 -15.51
CA SER A 27 -11.02 3.38 -15.48
C SER A 27 -11.95 3.11 -14.30
N MET A 28 -13.25 3.28 -14.53
CA MET A 28 -14.27 2.92 -13.57
C MET A 28 -14.23 1.40 -13.43
N ARG A 29 -13.53 0.93 -12.40
CA ARG A 29 -13.58 -0.48 -12.00
C ARG A 29 -14.84 -0.69 -11.18
N LEU A 30 -15.72 -1.54 -11.70
CA LEU A 30 -16.82 -2.10 -10.92
C LEU A 30 -16.25 -3.28 -10.12
N GLU A 31 -15.88 -3.01 -8.87
CA GLU A 31 -15.50 -4.03 -7.91
C GLU A 31 -16.76 -4.77 -7.43
N ARG A 32 -16.67 -6.09 -7.26
CA ARG A 32 -17.80 -6.86 -6.70
C ARG A 32 -17.86 -6.63 -5.19
N GLU A 33 -19.07 -6.66 -4.61
CA GLU A 33 -19.25 -6.53 -3.16
C GLU A 33 -18.38 -7.50 -2.34
N ALA A 34 -18.19 -8.73 -2.82
CA ALA A 34 -17.32 -9.71 -2.16
C ALA A 34 -15.83 -9.30 -2.15
N GLU A 35 -15.37 -8.61 -3.19
CA GLU A 35 -13.99 -8.09 -3.27
C GLU A 35 -13.83 -6.91 -2.31
N VAL A 36 -14.80 -5.99 -2.30
CA VAL A 36 -14.82 -4.86 -1.37
C VAL A 36 -14.86 -5.33 0.09
N ALA A 37 -15.68 -6.35 0.41
CA ALA A 37 -15.75 -6.94 1.74
C ALA A 37 -14.39 -7.51 2.18
N ARG A 38 -13.73 -8.26 1.29
CA ARG A 38 -12.41 -8.86 1.58
C ARG A 38 -11.35 -7.80 1.90
N TYR A 39 -11.24 -6.74 1.11
CA TYR A 39 -10.23 -5.72 1.39
C TYR A 39 -10.59 -4.86 2.61
N ARG A 40 -11.88 -4.66 2.90
CA ARG A 40 -12.33 -4.02 4.15
C ARG A 40 -11.87 -4.80 5.39
N GLU A 41 -12.05 -6.12 5.41
CA GLU A 41 -11.58 -6.96 6.51
C GLU A 41 -10.06 -6.86 6.71
N LEU A 42 -9.29 -6.93 5.62
CA LEU A 42 -7.84 -6.75 5.68
C LEU A 42 -7.43 -5.37 6.20
N PHE A 43 -8.14 -4.33 5.76
CA PHE A 43 -7.90 -2.97 6.21
C PHE A 43 -8.23 -2.78 7.69
N ASP A 44 -9.36 -3.31 8.16
CA ASP A 44 -9.75 -3.22 9.55
C ASP A 44 -8.77 -3.97 10.46
N ALA A 45 -8.33 -5.17 10.06
CA ALA A 45 -7.28 -5.90 10.76
C ALA A 45 -5.97 -5.09 10.83
N ALA A 46 -5.55 -4.49 9.72
CA ALA A 46 -4.35 -3.64 9.70
C ALA A 46 -4.49 -2.40 10.58
N ARG A 47 -5.68 -1.79 10.62
CA ARG A 47 -6.00 -0.63 11.44
C ARG A 47 -5.89 -0.93 12.94
N THR A 48 -6.25 -2.13 13.38
CA THR A 48 -6.10 -2.54 14.80
C THR A 48 -4.66 -2.46 15.29
N PHE A 49 -3.69 -2.74 14.41
CA PHE A 49 -2.26 -2.70 14.74
C PHE A 49 -1.59 -1.38 14.37
N ALA A 50 -2.33 -0.44 13.76
CA ALA A 50 -1.78 0.83 13.34
C ALA A 50 -1.43 1.70 14.55
N LEU A 51 -0.30 2.39 14.44
CA LEU A 51 0.08 3.41 15.42
C LEU A 51 -0.92 4.58 15.39
N SER A 52 -1.10 5.23 16.53
CA SER A 52 -1.82 6.51 16.57
C SER A 52 -1.10 7.54 15.66
N PRO A 53 -1.79 8.58 15.19
CA PRO A 53 -1.15 9.65 14.42
C PRO A 53 0.04 10.29 15.15
N VAL A 54 -0.06 10.44 16.48
CA VAL A 54 0.99 11.02 17.32
C VAL A 54 2.21 10.09 17.40
N ASP A 55 1.98 8.78 17.57
CA ASP A 55 3.07 7.80 17.64
C ASP A 55 3.75 7.63 16.27
N SER A 56 2.96 7.65 15.19
CA SER A 56 3.45 7.63 13.81
C SER A 56 4.38 8.81 13.54
N LEU A 57 3.97 10.03 13.91
CA LEU A 57 4.81 11.23 13.78
C LEU A 57 6.10 11.14 14.60
N SER A 58 6.03 10.55 15.79
CA SER A 58 7.20 10.35 16.65
C SER A 58 8.22 9.41 16.01
N VAL A 59 7.75 8.30 15.42
CA VAL A 59 8.62 7.37 14.67
C VAL A 59 9.25 8.05 13.46
N ILE A 60 8.47 8.76 12.64
CA ILE A 60 8.98 9.48 11.45
C ILE A 60 10.06 10.48 11.84
N ARG A 61 9.80 11.32 12.87
CA ARG A 61 10.77 12.31 13.35
C ARG A 61 12.05 11.67 13.87
N ARG A 62 11.96 10.54 14.58
CA ARG A 62 13.12 9.79 15.05
C ARG A 62 13.97 9.31 13.87
N ARG A 63 13.36 8.66 12.87
CA ARG A 63 14.05 8.17 11.67
C ARG A 63 14.71 9.29 10.87
N LEU A 64 14.06 10.45 10.76
CA LEU A 64 14.63 11.62 10.11
C LEU A 64 15.88 12.16 10.83
N LYS A 65 15.93 12.09 12.16
CA LYS A 65 17.13 12.46 12.93
C LYS A 65 18.28 11.47 12.69
N GLU A 66 17.99 10.17 12.74
CA GLU A 66 18.98 9.10 12.51
C GLU A 66 19.63 9.18 11.12
N ARG A 67 18.92 9.69 10.11
CA ARG A 67 19.45 9.87 8.74
C ARG A 67 20.34 11.10 8.55
N ARG A 68 20.28 12.06 9.48
CA ARG A 68 21.01 13.34 9.40
C ARG A 68 22.32 13.34 10.19
N THR A 69 22.52 12.32 11.02
CA THR A 69 23.80 11.94 11.66
C THR A 69 24.53 10.95 10.79
#